data_AF-A0A0W8G3T8-F1
#
_entry.id   AF-A0A0W8G3T8-F1
#
_cell.length_a   1.000
_cell.length_b   1.000
_cell.length_c   1.000
_cell.angle_alpha   90.00
_cell.angle_beta   90.00
_cell.angle_gamma   90.00
#
_symmetry.space_group_name_H-M   'P 1'
#
loop_
_entity.id
_entity.type
_entity.pdbx_description
1 polymer ?
#
loop_
_entity_poly.entity_id
_entity_poly.type
_entity_poly.pdbx_seq_one_letter_code
_entity_poly.pdbx_strand_id
1 'polypeptide(L)'
;MKASRHVAAAIPLAAVLYAAGRSPLEIALAASASVLIDVDHLADYVLCRGGWFGLRDFFQSCNEARLNRLYLVLHAWEWIILGGVAALAAGAPLPGMVVCGMAWHLVFDAIGNRGVVVPGFYWFFRRAGVGFDAARLYRDPSRIYA
;
A
#
# COMPACT_ATOMS: atom_id res chain seq x y z
N MET A 1 -2.11 -1.21 -8.49
CA MET A 1 -0.73 -0.74 -8.36
C MET A 1 -0.24 -0.12 -9.66
N LYS A 2 -0.31 1.21 -9.78
CA LYS A 2 0.26 1.94 -10.92
C LYS A 2 1.61 2.51 -10.49
N ALA A 3 2.66 1.69 -10.56
CA ALA A 3 3.97 1.98 -9.98
C ALA A 3 4.50 3.40 -10.27
N SER A 4 4.36 3.89 -11.51
CA SER A 4 4.78 5.25 -11.87
C SER A 4 4.07 6.37 -11.08
N ARG A 5 2.80 6.17 -10.73
CA ARG A 5 2.03 7.13 -9.91
C ARG A 5 2.49 7.09 -8.46
N HIS A 6 2.79 5.92 -7.91
CA HIS A 6 3.27 5.78 -6.53
C HIS A 6 4.68 6.38 -6.38
N VAL A 7 5.58 6.12 -7.35
CA VAL A 7 6.90 6.78 -7.40
C VAL A 7 6.77 8.29 -7.54
N ALA A 8 5.89 8.78 -8.42
CA ALA A 8 5.66 10.22 -8.55
C ALA A 8 5.09 10.84 -7.25
N ALA A 9 4.25 10.11 -6.51
CA ALA A 9 3.69 10.55 -5.23
C ALA A 9 4.74 10.63 -4.11
N ALA A 10 5.89 9.97 -4.24
CA ALA A 10 7.00 10.11 -3.28
C ALA A 10 7.72 11.47 -3.38
N ILE A 11 7.67 12.14 -4.54
CA ILE A 11 8.30 13.44 -4.77
C ILE A 11 7.73 14.52 -3.84
N PRO A 12 6.40 14.76 -3.76
CA PRO A 12 5.86 15.75 -2.84
C PRO A 12 6.12 15.41 -1.37
N LEU A 13 6.15 14.12 -0.98
CA LEU A 13 6.56 13.72 0.37
C LEU A 13 8.00 14.16 0.67
N ALA A 14 8.93 13.85 -0.23
CA ALA A 14 10.33 14.22 -0.06
C ALA A 14 10.51 15.75 0.02
N ALA A 15 9.80 16.50 -0.82
CA ALA A 15 9.83 17.97 -0.79
C ALA A 15 9.32 18.55 0.54
N VAL A 16 8.21 18.03 1.07
CA VAL A 16 7.66 18.44 2.37
C VAL A 16 8.64 18.14 3.51
N LEU A 17 9.24 16.95 3.53
CA LEU A 17 10.21 16.57 4.56
C LEU A 17 11.50 17.40 4.47
N TYR A 18 11.97 17.70 3.26
CA TYR A 18 13.10 18.61 3.03
C TYR A 18 12.81 20.01 3.57
N ALA A 19 11.64 20.58 3.25
CA ALA A 19 11.22 21.89 3.76
C ALA A 19 11.06 21.89 5.29
N ALA A 20 10.71 20.76 5.89
CA ALA A 20 10.65 20.56 7.34
C ALA A 20 12.02 20.34 8.01
N GLY A 21 13.13 20.47 7.26
CA GLY A 21 14.49 20.36 7.79
C GLY A 21 14.92 18.95 8.17
N ARG A 22 14.28 17.91 7.61
CA ARG A 22 14.65 16.52 7.87
C ARG A 22 15.98 16.15 7.23
N SER A 23 16.70 15.24 7.86
CA SER A 23 17.96 14.74 7.33
C SER A 23 17.75 13.97 6.02
N PRO A 24 18.76 13.90 5.13
CA PRO A 24 18.67 13.12 3.90
C PRO A 24 18.30 11.65 4.12
N LEU A 25 18.75 11.05 5.24
CA LEU A 25 18.41 9.68 5.60
C LEU A 25 16.92 9.52 5.95
N GLU A 26 16.36 10.42 6.76
CA GLU A 26 14.93 10.42 7.09
C GLU A 26 14.06 10.57 5.83
N ILE A 27 14.44 11.49 4.94
CA ILE A 27 13.74 11.71 3.66
C ILE A 27 13.80 10.45 2.79
N ALA A 28 14.99 9.84 2.64
CA ALA A 28 15.17 8.62 1.86
C ALA A 28 14.36 7.45 2.42
N LEU A 29 14.29 7.29 3.75
CA LEU A 29 13.49 6.25 4.38
C LEU A 29 11.99 6.45 4.13
N ALA A 30 11.48 7.67 4.30
CA ALA A 30 10.07 7.95 4.07
C ALA A 30 9.69 7.81 2.59
N ALA A 31 10.50 8.33 1.68
CA ALA A 31 10.26 8.25 0.24
C ALA A 31 10.38 6.81 -0.28
N SER A 32 11.34 6.01 0.20
CA SER A 32 11.44 4.60 -0.18
C SER A 32 10.30 3.78 0.42
N ALA A 33 9.95 3.98 1.68
CA ALA A 33 8.84 3.27 2.32
C ALA A 33 7.49 3.55 1.66
N SER A 34 7.27 4.77 1.16
CA SER A 34 6.03 5.12 0.43
C SER A 34 5.91 4.44 -0.93
N VAL A 35 7.00 3.88 -1.48
CA VAL A 35 6.98 3.09 -2.73
C VAL A 35 7.04 1.59 -2.42
N LEU A 36 7.93 1.17 -1.51
CA LEU A 36 8.19 -0.24 -1.21
C LEU A 36 7.01 -0.93 -0.51
N ILE A 37 6.05 -0.18 0.03
CA ILE A 37 4.81 -0.75 0.54
C ILE A 37 4.04 -1.57 -0.51
N ASP A 38 4.14 -1.20 -1.79
CA ASP A 38 3.53 -1.92 -2.92
C ASP A 38 4.11 -3.33 -3.14
N VAL A 39 5.21 -3.69 -2.48
CA VAL A 39 5.82 -5.02 -2.64
C VAL A 39 4.90 -6.14 -2.16
N ASP A 40 3.93 -5.87 -1.28
CA ASP A 40 2.96 -6.87 -0.86
C ASP A 40 2.04 -7.36 -2.02
N HIS A 41 1.87 -6.57 -3.07
CA HIS A 41 1.21 -7.00 -4.31
C HIS A 41 1.92 -8.20 -4.96
N LEU A 42 3.25 -8.30 -4.82
CA LEU A 42 4.01 -9.44 -5.35
C LEU A 42 3.60 -10.74 -4.64
N ALA A 43 3.43 -10.69 -3.32
CA ALA A 43 2.98 -11.84 -2.54
C ALA A 43 1.55 -12.24 -2.96
N ASP A 44 0.63 -11.29 -3.04
CA ASP A 44 -0.74 -11.53 -3.50
C ASP A 44 -0.77 -12.15 -4.90
N TYR A 45 0.02 -11.61 -5.82
CA TYR A 45 0.14 -12.11 -7.18
C TYR A 45 0.64 -13.56 -7.21
N VAL A 46 1.78 -13.86 -6.56
CA VAL A 46 2.36 -15.21 -6.57
C VAL A 46 1.40 -16.21 -5.95
N LEU A 47 0.73 -15.86 -4.86
CA LEU A 47 -0.24 -16.72 -4.19
C LEU A 47 -1.50 -16.96 -5.02
N CYS A 48 -2.07 -15.94 -5.65
CA CYS A 48 -3.29 -16.07 -6.44
C CYS A 48 -3.05 -16.76 -7.79
N ARG A 49 -1.90 -16.50 -8.42
CA ARG A 49 -1.53 -17.08 -9.72
C ARG A 49 -0.89 -18.45 -9.59
N GLY A 50 -0.48 -18.85 -8.39
CA GLY A 50 0.20 -20.12 -8.13
C GLY A 50 1.69 -20.12 -8.54
N GLY A 51 2.30 -18.95 -8.73
CA GLY A 51 3.69 -18.82 -9.15
C GLY A 51 4.04 -17.47 -9.77
N TRP A 52 5.30 -17.31 -10.17
CA TRP A 52 5.82 -16.14 -10.87
C TRP A 52 5.84 -16.37 -12.38
N PHE A 53 5.10 -15.55 -13.14
CA PHE A 53 5.03 -15.64 -14.61
C PHE A 53 5.64 -14.42 -15.32
N GLY A 54 6.46 -13.64 -14.61
CA GLY A 54 7.19 -12.50 -15.14
C GLY A 54 6.52 -11.14 -14.90
N LEU A 55 7.32 -10.07 -15.09
CA LEU A 55 6.91 -8.69 -14.78
C LEU A 55 5.67 -8.24 -15.56
N ARG A 56 5.58 -8.61 -16.84
CA ARG A 56 4.42 -8.23 -17.68
C ARG A 56 3.12 -8.78 -17.10
N ASP A 57 3.11 -10.07 -16.76
CA ASP A 57 1.93 -10.74 -16.21
C ASP A 57 1.60 -10.25 -14.79
N PHE A 58 2.61 -9.95 -13.98
CA PHE A 58 2.45 -9.30 -12.68
C PHE A 58 1.72 -7.96 -12.78
N PHE A 59 2.25 -7.03 -13.60
CA PHE A 59 1.62 -5.72 -13.76
C PHE A 59 0.25 -5.82 -14.42
N GLN A 60 0.05 -6.73 -15.38
CA GLN A 60 -1.26 -6.96 -15.97
C GLN A 60 -2.27 -7.43 -14.92
N SER A 61 -1.92 -8.44 -14.12
CA SER A 61 -2.78 -8.98 -13.08
C SER A 61 -3.18 -7.93 -12.04
N CYS A 62 -2.22 -7.12 -11.61
CA CYS A 62 -2.44 -6.10 -10.58
C CYS A 62 -3.19 -4.86 -11.13
N ASN A 63 -3.04 -4.50 -12.40
CA ASN A 63 -3.68 -3.32 -12.98
C ASN A 63 -5.08 -3.60 -13.52
N GLU A 64 -5.33 -4.82 -13.97
CA GLU A 64 -6.62 -5.25 -14.53
C GLU A 64 -7.48 -5.99 -13.50
N ALA A 65 -7.12 -5.92 -12.21
CA ALA A 65 -7.89 -6.52 -11.10
C ALA A 65 -8.15 -8.04 -11.24
N ARG A 66 -7.24 -8.78 -11.85
CA ARG A 66 -7.36 -10.24 -12.09
C ARG A 66 -7.06 -11.11 -10.86
N LEU A 67 -6.79 -10.50 -9.71
CA LEU A 67 -6.50 -11.22 -8.47
C LEU A 67 -7.82 -11.45 -7.73
N ASN A 68 -8.18 -12.72 -7.54
CA ASN A 68 -9.40 -13.12 -6.84
C ASN A 68 -9.30 -12.96 -5.31
N ARG A 69 -8.08 -12.79 -4.77
CA ARG A 69 -7.84 -12.46 -3.37
C ARG A 69 -6.93 -11.25 -3.23
N LEU A 70 -7.21 -10.44 -2.21
CA LEU A 70 -6.44 -9.23 -1.87
C LEU A 70 -6.07 -9.28 -0.39
N TYR A 71 -4.88 -9.77 -0.08
CA TYR A 71 -4.35 -9.74 1.29
C TYR A 71 -3.78 -8.36 1.58
N LEU A 72 -2.91 -7.88 0.70
CA LEU A 72 -2.25 -6.57 0.75
C LEU A 72 -1.80 -6.25 2.18
N VAL A 73 -0.97 -7.12 2.76
CA VAL A 73 -0.68 -7.12 4.19
C VAL A 73 -0.18 -5.76 4.65
N LEU A 74 0.69 -5.09 3.90
CA LEU A 74 1.28 -3.81 4.28
C LEU A 74 0.29 -2.65 4.12
N HIS A 75 -0.72 -2.78 3.25
CA HIS A 75 -1.79 -1.80 3.06
C HIS A 75 -2.85 -1.85 4.17
N ALA A 76 -2.42 -1.66 5.42
CA ALA A 76 -3.29 -1.70 6.58
C ALA A 76 -3.05 -0.54 7.54
N TRP A 77 -4.14 0.13 7.95
CA TRP A 77 -4.07 1.21 8.95
C TRP A 77 -3.58 0.71 10.31
N GLU A 78 -3.81 -0.56 10.63
CA GLU A 78 -3.32 -1.19 11.85
C GLU A 78 -1.80 -1.04 11.99
N TRP A 79 -1.04 -1.24 10.90
CA TRP A 79 0.42 -1.13 10.92
C TRP A 79 0.89 0.32 11.06
N ILE A 80 0.17 1.25 10.44
CA ILE A 80 0.46 2.67 10.58
C ILE A 80 0.29 3.12 12.04
N ILE A 81 -0.82 2.72 12.66
CA ILE A 81 -1.14 3.10 14.04
C ILE A 81 -0.18 2.42 15.01
N LEU A 82 -0.03 1.10 14.93
CA LEU A 82 0.82 0.33 15.84
C LEU A 82 2.29 0.72 15.69
N GLY A 83 2.78 0.82 14.45
CA GLY A 83 4.14 1.25 14.15
C GLY A 83 4.40 2.69 14.58
N GLY A 84 3.44 3.59 14.38
CA GLY A 84 3.53 4.98 14.82
C GLY A 84 3.60 5.13 16.33
N VAL A 85 2.71 4.43 17.06
CA VAL A 85 2.74 4.41 18.53
C VAL A 85 4.05 3.81 19.04
N ALA A 86 4.50 2.70 18.47
CA ALA A 86 5.76 2.06 18.87
C ALA A 86 6.97 2.98 18.62
N ALA A 87 7.03 3.63 17.46
CA ALA A 87 8.12 4.57 17.13
C ALA A 87 8.14 5.78 18.08
N LEU A 88 6.97 6.33 18.42
CA LEU A 88 6.86 7.44 19.37
C LEU A 88 7.26 7.00 20.79
N ALA A 89 6.73 5.87 21.27
CA ALA A 89 7.03 5.35 22.60
C ALA A 89 8.52 5.03 22.78
N ALA A 90 9.19 4.55 21.73
CA ALA A 90 10.61 4.26 21.72
C ALA A 90 11.50 5.49 21.46
N GLY A 91 10.92 6.66 21.12
CA GLY A 91 11.70 7.82 20.67
C GLY A 91 12.55 7.52 19.43
N ALA A 92 12.06 6.66 18.53
CA ALA A 92 12.80 6.12 17.40
C ALA A 92 12.42 6.82 16.09
N PRO A 93 13.13 7.89 15.68
CA PRO A 93 12.73 8.72 14.55
C PRO A 93 12.79 7.99 13.20
N LEU A 94 13.76 7.09 12.99
CA LEU A 94 13.92 6.39 11.71
C LEU A 94 12.77 5.41 11.41
N PRO A 95 12.36 4.50 12.34
CA PRO A 95 11.11 3.75 12.17
C PRO A 95 9.89 4.64 11.98
N GLY A 96 9.83 5.77 12.67
CA GLY A 96 8.78 6.77 12.49
C GLY A 96 8.69 7.30 11.05
N MET A 97 9.83 7.50 10.37
CA MET A 97 9.86 7.91 8.96
C MET A 97 9.41 6.81 8.00
N VAL A 98 9.72 5.54 8.29
CA VAL A 98 9.16 4.41 7.53
C VAL A 98 7.63 4.41 7.63
N VAL A 99 7.10 4.53 8.85
CA VAL A 99 5.65 4.62 9.08
C VAL A 99 5.05 5.85 8.39
N CYS A 100 5.73 6.99 8.43
CA CYS A 100 5.30 8.22 7.74
C CYS A 100 5.18 8.00 6.22
N GLY A 101 6.17 7.36 5.59
CA GLY A 101 6.14 6.99 4.19
C GLY A 101 5.00 6.05 3.83
N MET A 102 4.81 4.99 4.63
CA MET A 102 3.69 4.06 4.46
C MET A 102 2.34 4.77 4.61
N ALA A 103 2.20 5.64 5.62
CA ALA A 103 0.97 6.41 5.86
C ALA A 103 0.66 7.34 4.68
N TRP A 104 1.68 8.03 4.16
CA TRP A 104 1.55 8.88 2.97
C TRP A 104 0.97 8.09 1.80
N HIS A 105 1.54 6.93 1.50
CA HIS A 105 1.02 6.05 0.45
C HIS A 105 -0.45 5.71 0.70
N LEU A 106 -0.79 5.16 1.87
CA LEU A 106 -2.17 4.73 2.18
C LEU A 106 -3.20 5.84 2.10
N VAL A 107 -2.84 7.08 2.48
CA VAL A 107 -3.75 8.23 2.38
C VAL A 107 -4.13 8.49 0.92
N PHE A 108 -3.14 8.58 0.02
CA PHE A 108 -3.41 8.80 -1.40
C PHE A 108 -4.19 7.65 -2.02
N ASP A 109 -3.90 6.45 -1.59
CA ASP A 109 -4.56 5.24 -2.04
C ASP A 109 -6.03 5.20 -1.59
N ALA A 110 -6.30 5.51 -0.32
CA ALA A 110 -7.64 5.62 0.23
C ALA A 110 -8.49 6.70 -0.44
N ILE A 111 -7.87 7.83 -0.82
CA ILE A 111 -8.54 8.90 -1.58
C ILE A 111 -8.82 8.44 -3.01
N GLY A 112 -7.79 7.97 -3.72
CA GLY A 112 -7.87 7.57 -5.13
C GLY A 112 -8.81 6.38 -5.37
N ASN A 113 -8.89 5.46 -4.41
CA ASN A 113 -9.69 4.24 -4.52
C ASN A 113 -11.07 4.35 -3.87
N ARG A 114 -11.47 5.52 -3.33
CA ARG A 114 -12.74 5.71 -2.61
C ARG A 114 -13.99 5.26 -3.39
N GLY A 115 -13.98 5.43 -4.71
CA GLY A 115 -15.06 5.00 -5.61
C GLY A 115 -14.91 3.58 -6.17
N VAL A 116 -13.81 2.89 -5.87
CA VAL A 116 -13.45 1.58 -6.42
C VAL A 116 -13.60 0.48 -5.38
N VAL A 117 -13.16 0.71 -4.14
CA VAL A 117 -13.19 -0.27 -3.04
C VAL A 117 -14.25 0.06 -1.99
N VAL A 118 -14.68 -0.95 -1.24
CA VAL A 118 -15.68 -0.80 -0.18
C VAL A 118 -15.12 -0.03 1.03
N PRO A 119 -15.98 0.64 1.82
CA PRO A 119 -15.56 1.29 3.06
C PRO A 119 -14.84 0.33 4.01
N GLY A 120 -13.69 0.76 4.50
CA GLY A 120 -12.85 -0.03 5.40
C GLY A 120 -11.94 -1.05 4.71
N PHE A 121 -11.80 -0.99 3.38
CA PHE A 121 -10.87 -1.82 2.61
C PHE A 121 -9.45 -1.85 3.19
N TYR A 122 -8.95 -0.70 3.67
CA TYR A 122 -7.58 -0.55 4.22
C TYR A 122 -7.44 -0.98 5.68
N TRP A 123 -8.44 -1.65 6.26
CA TRP A 123 -8.28 -2.37 7.52
C TRP A 123 -8.03 -3.84 7.21
N PHE A 124 -6.90 -4.37 7.64
CA PHE A 124 -6.55 -5.77 7.41
C PHE A 124 -7.63 -6.71 7.96
N PHE A 125 -8.15 -6.43 9.16
CA PHE A 125 -9.22 -7.27 9.74
C PHE A 125 -10.50 -7.25 8.91
N ARG A 126 -10.80 -6.17 8.17
CA ARG A 126 -11.97 -6.12 7.28
C ARG A 126 -11.79 -7.03 6.08
N ARG A 127 -10.59 -7.02 5.46
CA ARG A 127 -10.27 -7.94 4.37
C ARG A 127 -10.29 -9.39 4.86
N ALA A 128 -9.70 -9.66 6.02
CA ALA A 128 -9.71 -10.98 6.64
C ALA A 128 -11.14 -11.48 6.94
N GLY A 129 -12.02 -10.61 7.47
CA GLY A 129 -13.41 -10.96 7.79
C GLY A 129 -14.27 -11.34 6.58
N VAL A 130 -13.84 -10.98 5.36
CA VAL A 130 -14.47 -11.43 4.11
C VAL A 130 -13.67 -12.52 3.39
N GLY A 131 -12.66 -13.10 4.04
CA GLY A 131 -11.81 -14.15 3.49
C GLY A 131 -10.86 -13.66 2.39
N PHE A 132 -10.55 -12.36 2.39
CA PHE A 132 -9.77 -11.65 1.38
C PHE A 132 -10.38 -11.69 -0.03
N ASP A 133 -11.65 -12.06 -0.16
CA ASP A 133 -12.35 -12.19 -1.44
C ASP A 133 -12.47 -10.83 -2.15
N ALA A 134 -11.79 -10.70 -3.29
CA ALA A 134 -11.76 -9.48 -4.08
C ALA A 134 -13.18 -9.03 -4.52
N ALA A 135 -14.10 -9.97 -4.80
CA ALA A 135 -15.46 -9.68 -5.22
C ALA A 135 -16.30 -8.99 -4.14
N ARG A 136 -15.90 -9.15 -2.87
CA ARG A 136 -16.53 -8.50 -1.72
C ARG A 136 -15.84 -7.21 -1.31
N LEU A 137 -14.68 -6.92 -1.89
CA LEU A 137 -13.82 -5.79 -1.54
C LEU A 137 -13.86 -4.66 -2.58
N TYR A 138 -14.21 -4.98 -3.82
CA TYR A 138 -14.55 -3.99 -4.84
C TYR A 138 -16.02 -3.59 -4.78
N ARG A 139 -16.32 -2.34 -5.12
CA ARG A 139 -17.71 -1.85 -5.26
C ARG A 139 -18.39 -2.38 -6.51
N ASP A 140 -17.60 -2.65 -7.55
CA ASP A 140 -18.05 -3.22 -8.82
C ASP A 140 -17.24 -4.49 -9.10
N PRO A 141 -17.78 -5.67 -8.73
CA PRO A 141 -17.09 -6.95 -8.89
C PRO A 141 -16.90 -7.37 -10.35
N SER A 142 -17.63 -6.75 -11.30
CA SER A 142 -17.51 -7.08 -12.73
C SER A 142 -16.09 -6.86 -13.26
N ARG A 143 -15.32 -6.00 -12.61
CA ARG A 143 -13.92 -5.70 -12.93
C ARG A 143 -12.94 -6.84 -12.65
N ILE A 144 -13.33 -7.86 -11.90
CA ILE A 144 -12.46 -9.01 -11.56
C ILE A 144 -12.51 -10.07 -12.66
N TYR A 145 -13.61 -10.11 -13.42
CA TYR A 145 -13.88 -11.12 -14.45
C TYR A 145 -13.76 -10.56 -15.89
N ALA A 146 -13.28 -9.32 -16.04
CA ALA A 146 -13.02 -8.68 -17.33
C ALA A 146 -11.60 -9.00 -17.81
#